data_AF-A0A225UQL1-F1
#
_entry.id   AF-A0A225UQL1-F1
#
_cell.length_a   1.000
_cell.length_b   1.000
_cell.length_c   1.000
_cell.angle_alpha   90.00
_cell.angle_beta   90.00
_cell.angle_gamma   90.00
#
_symmetry.space_group_name_H-M   'P 1'
#
loop_
_entity.id
_entity.type
_entity.pdbx_description
1 polymer ?
#
loop_
_entity_poly.entity_id
_entity_poly.type
_entity_poly.pdbx_seq_one_letter_code
_entity_poly.pdbx_strand_id
1 'polypeptide(L)'
;MVEIIGFGSLLSEASARSTFGADVRNFRLATVANYRRVFAHPASIFFQRGIASLQTKEMASLSTEEAPGCKFLVSVFDIPEELLPAFYEREDEFKIVSVKYQELDGTAGAEALMCTRWSDEEYIAKRGQEAFDTKYKAYGLETIWGWDAQSGILPCR
;
A
#
# COMPACT_ATOMS: atom_id res chain seq x y z
N MET A 1 3.79 19.12 8.69
CA MET A 1 2.67 18.44 7.97
C MET A 1 3.30 17.63 6.87
N VAL A 2 2.78 16.43 6.62
CA VAL A 2 3.30 15.53 5.59
C VAL A 2 2.16 15.11 4.67
N GLU A 3 2.43 15.11 3.37
CA GLU A 3 1.47 14.68 2.35
C GLU A 3 1.52 13.15 2.19
N ILE A 4 0.34 12.53 2.14
CA ILE A 4 0.14 11.09 1.95
C ILE A 4 -0.61 10.87 0.64
N ILE A 5 -0.17 9.88 -0.13
CA ILE A 5 -0.84 9.43 -1.35
C ILE A 5 -1.74 8.24 -1.04
N GLY A 6 -3.04 8.38 -1.32
CA GLY A 6 -4.02 7.31 -1.26
C GLY A 6 -4.37 6.76 -2.65
N PHE A 7 -4.28 5.44 -2.82
CA PHE A 7 -4.56 4.78 -4.11
C PHE A 7 -5.54 3.59 -4.03
N GLY A 8 -5.86 3.17 -2.81
CA GLY A 8 -6.84 2.13 -2.49
C GLY A 8 -8.05 2.72 -1.77
N SER A 9 -8.36 2.21 -0.57
CA SER A 9 -9.45 2.76 0.27
C SER A 9 -9.28 4.25 0.56
N LEU A 10 -8.04 4.72 0.71
CA LEU A 10 -7.72 6.13 0.96
C LEU A 10 -8.00 7.07 -0.22
N LEU A 11 -8.45 6.56 -1.38
CA LEU A 11 -9.07 7.39 -2.43
C LEU A 11 -10.39 8.05 -1.95
N SER A 12 -10.99 7.53 -0.89
CA SER A 12 -12.14 8.12 -0.21
C SER A 12 -11.71 8.99 0.96
N GLU A 13 -12.13 10.25 0.98
CA GLU A 13 -11.87 11.14 2.12
C GLU A 13 -12.48 10.59 3.41
N ALA A 14 -13.66 9.96 3.33
CA ALA A 14 -14.28 9.32 4.50
C ALA A 14 -13.38 8.21 5.08
N SER A 15 -12.76 7.40 4.23
CA SER A 15 -11.82 6.36 4.66
C SER A 15 -10.50 6.95 5.18
N ALA A 16 -10.00 8.02 4.57
CA ALA A 16 -8.84 8.75 5.07
C ALA A 16 -9.10 9.31 6.47
N ARG A 17 -10.24 9.97 6.68
CA ARG A 17 -10.64 10.49 8.01
C ARG A 17 -10.92 9.40 9.02
N SER A 18 -11.45 8.25 8.59
CA SER A 18 -11.59 7.09 9.48
C SER A 18 -10.24 6.51 9.90
N THR A 19 -9.18 6.71 9.11
CA THR A 19 -7.84 6.16 9.38
C THR A 19 -6.97 7.13 10.18
N PHE A 20 -7.00 8.42 9.83
CA PHE A 20 -6.12 9.46 10.40
C PHE A 20 -6.87 10.48 11.26
N GLY A 21 -8.18 10.33 11.45
CA GLY A 21 -9.00 11.19 12.28
C GLY A 21 -9.36 12.55 11.63
N ALA A 22 -9.73 13.50 12.49
CA ALA A 22 -10.11 14.86 12.09
C ALA A 22 -8.94 15.67 11.49
N ASP A 23 -7.70 15.20 11.68
CA ASP A 23 -6.48 15.90 11.29
C ASP A 23 -6.15 15.83 9.79
N VAL A 24 -6.92 15.06 9.01
CA VAL A 24 -6.82 15.06 7.54
C VAL A 24 -7.19 16.44 6.98
N ARG A 25 -6.25 17.05 6.27
CA ARG A 25 -6.41 18.36 5.61
C ARG A 25 -6.11 18.27 4.12
N ASN A 26 -6.57 19.27 3.36
CA ASN A 26 -6.25 19.47 1.94
C ASN A 26 -6.45 18.21 1.07
N PHE A 27 -7.49 17.42 1.37
CA PHE A 27 -7.83 16.25 0.59
C PHE A 27 -8.21 16.65 -0.83
N ARG A 28 -7.49 16.12 -1.81
CA ARG A 28 -7.68 16.40 -3.22
C ARG A 28 -7.28 15.21 -4.07
N LEU A 29 -7.61 15.27 -5.35
CA LEU A 29 -7.19 14.26 -6.33
C LEU A 29 -5.97 14.75 -7.10
N ALA A 30 -5.09 13.82 -7.46
CA ALA A 30 -3.89 14.07 -8.25
C ALA A 30 -3.56 12.83 -9.10
N THR A 31 -2.43 12.85 -9.81
CA THR A 31 -1.92 11.69 -10.53
C THR A 31 -0.46 11.40 -10.19
N VAL A 32 -0.09 10.12 -10.21
CA VAL A 32 1.30 9.66 -10.06
C VAL A 32 1.71 8.95 -11.33
N ALA A 33 2.89 9.28 -11.84
CA ALA A 33 3.48 8.68 -13.04
C ALA A 33 4.57 7.66 -12.69
N ASN A 34 4.86 6.76 -13.63
CA ASN A 34 5.85 5.67 -13.51
C ASN A 34 5.54 4.62 -12.45
N TYR A 35 4.29 4.56 -12.00
CA TYR A 35 3.77 3.54 -11.10
C TYR A 35 2.44 3.02 -11.62
N ARG A 36 2.06 1.82 -11.18
CA ARG A 36 0.72 1.26 -11.39
C ARG A 36 0.19 0.61 -10.12
N ARG A 37 -1.13 0.46 -10.04
CA ARG A 37 -1.79 -0.31 -8.99
C ARG A 37 -1.88 -1.78 -9.38
N VAL A 38 -1.61 -2.68 -8.43
CA VAL A 38 -1.70 -4.13 -8.64
C VAL A 38 -2.30 -4.84 -7.43
N PHE A 39 -3.12 -5.85 -7.69
CA PHE A 39 -3.54 -6.83 -6.67
C PHE A 39 -2.64 -8.05 -6.82
N ALA A 40 -1.53 -8.09 -6.08
CA ALA A 40 -0.45 -9.03 -6.36
C ALA A 40 0.30 -9.54 -5.11
N HIS A 41 -0.25 -9.36 -3.90
CA HIS A 41 0.36 -9.90 -2.69
C HIS A 41 -0.69 -10.27 -1.64
N PRO A 42 -0.49 -11.33 -0.86
CA PRO A 42 -1.29 -11.60 0.32
C PRO A 42 -0.95 -10.64 1.44
N ALA A 43 -1.96 -10.00 2.03
CA ALA A 43 -1.81 -9.25 3.26
C ALA A 43 -2.02 -10.17 4.46
N SER A 44 -1.07 -10.20 5.41
CA SER A 44 -1.14 -11.09 6.59
C SER A 44 -2.41 -10.88 7.41
N ILE A 45 -2.90 -9.65 7.49
CA ILE A 45 -4.13 -9.28 8.19
C ILE A 45 -5.38 -9.97 7.62
N PHE A 46 -5.41 -10.32 6.33
CA PHE A 46 -6.56 -11.01 5.73
C PHE A 46 -6.66 -12.46 6.23
N PHE A 47 -5.53 -13.12 6.47
CA PHE A 47 -5.49 -14.45 7.07
C PHE A 47 -5.83 -14.42 8.56
N GLN A 48 -5.29 -13.44 9.29
CA GLN A 48 -5.63 -13.23 10.71
C GLN A 48 -7.13 -13.00 10.94
N ARG A 49 -7.80 -12.37 9.98
CA ARG A 49 -9.25 -12.12 9.99
C ARG A 49 -10.09 -13.26 9.42
N GLY A 50 -9.47 -14.29 8.84
CA GLY A 50 -10.17 -15.43 8.24
C GLY A 50 -10.94 -15.09 6.95
N ILE A 51 -10.52 -14.04 6.22
CA ILE A 51 -11.15 -13.63 4.95
C ILE A 51 -10.32 -14.01 3.72
N ALA A 52 -9.04 -14.34 3.88
CA ALA A 52 -8.21 -14.87 2.82
C ALA A 52 -8.25 -16.40 2.75
N SER A 53 -8.11 -16.94 1.53
CA SER A 53 -8.08 -18.38 1.28
C SER A 53 -6.92 -18.76 0.37
N LEU A 54 -6.00 -19.58 0.87
CA LEU A 54 -4.94 -20.18 0.06
C LEU A 54 -5.49 -21.12 -1.01
N GLN A 55 -6.56 -21.86 -0.70
CA GLN A 55 -7.12 -22.86 -1.60
C GLN A 55 -7.76 -22.23 -2.83
N THR A 56 -8.53 -21.15 -2.64
CA THR A 56 -9.19 -20.42 -3.73
C THR A 56 -8.32 -19.30 -4.30
N LYS A 57 -7.21 -18.98 -3.63
CA LYS A 57 -6.28 -17.88 -3.93
C LYS A 57 -6.91 -16.48 -3.85
N GLU A 58 -8.07 -16.34 -3.22
CA GLU A 58 -8.73 -15.05 -2.93
C GLU A 58 -8.05 -14.40 -1.72
N MET A 59 -6.91 -13.77 -1.96
CA MET A 59 -6.04 -13.28 -0.89
C MET A 59 -5.23 -12.03 -1.26
N ALA A 60 -5.28 -11.57 -2.51
CA ALA A 60 -4.51 -10.39 -2.92
C ALA A 60 -5.05 -9.09 -2.30
N SER A 61 -4.14 -8.32 -1.72
CA SER A 61 -4.30 -6.92 -1.36
C SER A 61 -3.74 -6.01 -2.46
N LEU A 62 -4.15 -4.74 -2.41
CA LEU A 62 -3.75 -3.71 -3.35
C LEU A 62 -2.42 -3.08 -2.94
N SER A 63 -1.47 -2.97 -3.85
CA SER A 63 -0.25 -2.20 -3.70
C SER A 63 0.04 -1.37 -4.95
N THR A 64 1.14 -0.59 -4.93
CA THR A 64 1.75 -0.06 -6.14
C THR A 64 3.05 -0.79 -6.46
N GLU A 65 3.48 -0.65 -7.71
CA GLU A 65 4.83 -1.02 -8.16
C GLU A 65 5.30 -0.07 -9.26
N GLU A 66 6.62 0.00 -9.46
CA GLU A 66 7.20 0.75 -10.55
C GLU A 66 6.72 0.19 -11.90
N ALA A 67 6.28 1.09 -12.76
CA ALA A 67 5.82 0.79 -14.11
C ALA A 67 6.05 2.02 -15.00
N PRO A 68 7.24 2.14 -15.60
CA PRO A 68 7.60 3.27 -16.45
C PRO A 68 6.54 3.53 -17.52
N GLY A 69 6.18 4.81 -17.71
CA GLY A 69 5.16 5.23 -18.69
C GLY A 69 3.71 5.00 -18.25
N CYS A 70 3.45 4.34 -17.13
CA CYS A 70 2.11 4.26 -16.54
C CYS A 70 1.78 5.53 -15.74
N LYS A 71 0.49 5.85 -15.63
CA LYS A 71 -0.03 6.93 -14.79
C LYS A 71 -1.40 6.53 -14.25
N PHE A 72 -1.71 6.91 -13.01
CA PHE A 72 -3.03 6.66 -12.44
C PHE A 72 -3.45 7.76 -11.45
N LEU A 73 -4.74 7.81 -11.17
CA LEU A 73 -5.38 8.76 -10.25
C LEU A 73 -5.14 8.33 -8.80
N VAL A 74 -4.81 9.30 -7.94
CA VAL A 74 -4.64 9.16 -6.50
C VAL A 74 -5.40 10.25 -5.75
N SER A 75 -5.55 10.07 -4.45
CA SER A 75 -5.78 11.18 -3.52
C SER A 75 -4.46 11.65 -2.93
N VAL A 76 -4.39 12.93 -2.59
CA VAL A 76 -3.32 13.53 -1.79
C VAL A 76 -3.98 14.27 -0.65
N PHE A 77 -3.47 14.10 0.56
CA PHE A 77 -3.95 14.79 1.75
C PHE A 77 -2.84 14.92 2.77
N ASP A 78 -3.01 15.86 3.69
CA ASP A 78 -1.99 16.20 4.67
C ASP A 78 -2.36 15.62 6.03
N ILE A 79 -1.35 15.13 6.74
CA ILE A 79 -1.45 14.73 8.14
C ILE A 79 -0.36 15.42 9.00
N PRO A 80 -0.59 15.59 10.31
CA PRO A 80 0.45 15.99 11.25
C PRO A 80 1.59 14.97 11.29
N GLU A 81 2.83 15.43 11.50
CA GLU A 81 4.01 14.57 11.52
C GLU A 81 3.99 13.58 12.69
N GLU A 82 3.30 13.95 13.76
CA GLU A 82 3.10 13.15 14.97
C GLU A 82 2.32 11.85 14.67
N LEU A 83 1.59 11.78 13.55
CA LEU A 83 0.88 10.58 13.11
C LEU A 83 1.76 9.62 12.30
N LEU A 84 2.97 10.02 11.89
CA LEU A 84 3.86 9.17 11.08
C LEU A 84 4.24 7.85 11.77
N PRO A 85 4.56 7.79 13.08
CA PRO A 85 4.88 6.51 13.72
C PRO A 85 3.75 5.48 13.59
N ALA A 86 2.51 5.89 13.86
CA ALA A 86 1.33 5.03 13.71
C ALA A 86 1.07 4.64 12.24
N PHE A 87 1.31 5.56 11.31
CA PHE A 87 1.25 5.27 9.87
C PHE A 87 2.25 4.16 9.47
N TYR A 88 3.52 4.29 9.86
CA TYR A 88 4.56 3.30 9.54
C TYR A 88 4.36 1.94 10.20
N GLU A 89 3.73 1.90 11.38
CA GLU A 89 3.35 0.66 12.05
C GLU A 89 2.15 -0.01 11.35
N ARG A 90 1.15 0.78 10.96
CA ARG A 90 -0.03 0.26 10.26
C ARG A 90 0.31 -0.27 8.86
N GLU A 91 1.17 0.42 8.13
CA GLU A 91 1.57 0.08 6.75
C GLU A 91 2.82 -0.80 6.72
N ASP A 92 3.08 -1.59 7.77
CA ASP A 92 4.36 -2.26 7.95
C ASP A 92 4.69 -3.31 6.88
N GLU A 93 3.65 -3.80 6.18
CA GLU A 93 3.72 -4.67 5.03
C GLU A 93 4.28 -3.97 3.78
N PHE A 94 4.23 -2.64 3.70
CA PHE A 94 4.62 -1.87 2.53
C PHE A 94 5.97 -1.18 2.67
N LYS A 95 6.59 -0.94 1.51
CA LYS A 95 7.73 -0.03 1.38
C LYS A 95 7.17 1.37 1.25
N ILE A 96 7.55 2.29 2.12
CA ILE A 96 7.13 3.68 2.00
C ILE A 96 8.17 4.44 1.16
N VAL A 97 7.71 5.08 0.10
CA VAL A 97 8.54 5.88 -0.81
C VAL A 97 8.04 7.32 -0.87
N SER A 98 8.96 8.26 -1.08
CA SER A 98 8.65 9.66 -1.40
C SER A 98 8.49 9.77 -2.92
N VAL A 99 7.32 10.18 -3.40
CA VAL A 99 7.04 10.31 -4.85
C VAL A 99 6.43 11.66 -5.19
N LYS A 100 6.79 12.19 -6.35
CA LYS A 100 6.16 13.39 -6.91
C LYS A 100 4.82 13.03 -7.54
N TYR A 101 3.80 13.83 -7.25
CA TYR A 101 2.52 13.77 -7.95
C TYR A 101 2.36 15.00 -8.86
N GLN A 102 1.32 14.94 -9.69
CA GLN A 102 0.89 16.02 -10.55
C GLN A 102 -0.58 16.32 -10.22
N GLU A 103 -0.89 17.59 -9.94
CA GLU A 103 -2.26 18.05 -9.75
C GLU A 103 -3.09 17.83 -11.03
N LEU A 104 -4.43 17.82 -10.90
CA LEU A 104 -5.30 17.53 -12.05
C LEU A 104 -5.24 18.58 -13.17
N ASP A 105 -4.82 19.82 -12.85
CA ASP A 105 -4.57 20.88 -13.83
C ASP A 105 -3.23 20.74 -14.55
N GLY A 106 -2.43 19.73 -14.18
CA GLY A 106 -1.12 19.45 -14.76
C GLY A 106 0.03 20.14 -14.03
N THR A 107 -0.21 20.93 -13.00
CA THR A 107 0.85 21.53 -12.19
C THR A 107 1.60 20.47 -11.38
N ALA A 108 2.90 20.70 -11.18
CA ALA A 108 3.73 19.79 -10.40
C ALA A 108 3.39 19.92 -8.91
N GLY A 109 3.09 18.78 -8.29
CA GLY A 109 2.95 18.67 -6.85
C GLY A 109 4.29 18.61 -6.12
N ALA A 110 4.21 18.62 -4.80
CA ALA A 110 5.36 18.30 -3.94
C ALA A 110 5.65 16.79 -3.93
N GLU A 111 6.55 16.37 -3.06
CA GLU A 111 6.72 14.95 -2.76
C GLU A 111 5.79 14.52 -1.62
N ALA A 112 5.19 13.34 -1.77
CA ALA A 112 4.28 12.76 -0.80
C ALA A 112 4.63 11.27 -0.56
N LEU A 113 4.29 10.77 0.62
CA LEU A 113 4.54 9.39 1.01
C LEU A 113 3.51 8.45 0.37
N MET A 114 3.99 7.39 -0.28
CA MET A 114 3.17 6.37 -0.92
C MET A 114 3.65 4.98 -0.53
N CYS A 115 2.70 4.09 -0.23
CA CYS A 115 2.97 2.66 -0.04
C CYS A 115 3.24 1.98 -1.40
N THR A 116 4.34 1.23 -1.50
CA THR A 116 4.70 0.42 -2.66
C THR A 116 5.13 -0.98 -2.22
N ARG A 117 5.24 -1.92 -3.17
CA ARG A 117 5.71 -3.27 -2.88
C ARG A 117 7.16 -3.31 -2.40
N TRP A 118 7.48 -4.30 -1.58
CA TRP A 118 8.85 -4.75 -1.38
C TRP A 118 9.21 -5.88 -2.37
N SER A 119 10.43 -6.40 -2.25
CA SER A 119 10.71 -7.84 -2.40
C SER A 119 10.64 -8.57 -1.05
N ASP A 120 10.56 -9.90 -1.06
CA ASP A 120 10.59 -10.66 0.19
C ASP A 120 11.91 -10.50 0.93
N GLU A 121 13.02 -10.43 0.20
CA GLU A 121 14.36 -10.21 0.76
C GLU A 121 14.46 -8.84 1.42
N GLU A 122 13.96 -7.79 0.79
CA GLU A 122 13.93 -6.45 1.39
C GLU A 122 13.06 -6.41 2.64
N TYR A 123 11.89 -7.05 2.60
CA TYR A 123 10.99 -7.13 3.76
C TYR A 123 11.66 -7.89 4.92
N ILE A 124 12.25 -9.06 4.66
CA ILE A 124 12.94 -9.86 5.68
C ILE A 124 14.16 -9.11 6.22
N ALA A 125 14.94 -8.44 5.38
CA ALA A 125 16.08 -7.64 5.82
C ALA A 125 15.64 -6.48 6.73
N LYS A 126 14.46 -5.89 6.46
CA LYS A 126 13.93 -4.75 7.22
C LYS A 126 13.19 -5.15 8.50
N ARG A 127 12.42 -6.23 8.47
CA ARG A 127 11.48 -6.66 9.53
C ARG A 127 11.94 -7.89 10.30
N GLY A 128 12.90 -8.64 9.76
CA GLY A 128 13.43 -9.88 10.34
C GLY A 128 12.68 -11.12 9.86
N GLN A 129 13.39 -12.25 9.89
CA GLN A 129 12.85 -13.56 9.51
C GLN A 129 11.67 -13.98 10.39
N GLU A 130 11.73 -13.69 11.70
CA GLU A 130 10.66 -14.01 12.65
C GLU A 130 9.34 -13.31 12.31
N ALA A 131 9.39 -12.06 11.84
CA ALA A 131 8.21 -11.34 11.41
C ALA A 131 7.59 -11.97 10.15
N PHE A 132 8.42 -12.42 9.20
CA PHE A 132 7.96 -13.14 8.02
C PHE A 132 7.31 -14.49 8.41
N ASP A 133 7.98 -15.26 9.27
CA ASP A 133 7.52 -16.58 9.67
C ASP A 133 6.20 -16.50 10.44
N THR A 134 6.07 -15.55 11.36
CA THR A 134 4.87 -15.37 12.18
C THR A 134 3.68 -14.85 11.38
N LYS A 135 3.90 -13.90 10.46
CA LYS A 135 2.81 -13.23 9.74
C LYS A 135 2.39 -13.94 8.45
N TYR A 136 3.29 -14.71 7.84
CA TYR A 136 3.07 -15.31 6.52
C TYR A 136 3.26 -16.83 6.53
N LYS A 137 4.43 -17.35 6.94
CA LYS A 137 4.62 -18.83 6.94
C LYS A 137 3.67 -19.57 7.86
N ALA A 138 3.27 -18.98 8.98
CA ALA A 138 2.27 -19.54 9.88
C ALA A 138 0.92 -19.83 9.17
N TYR A 139 0.65 -19.16 8.05
CA TYR A 139 -0.52 -19.36 7.22
C TYR A 139 -0.23 -20.18 5.95
N GLY A 140 0.96 -20.75 5.80
CA GLY A 140 1.37 -21.53 4.62
C GLY A 140 1.83 -20.68 3.43
N LEU A 141 2.17 -19.41 3.64
CA LEU A 141 2.72 -18.54 2.61
C LEU A 141 4.24 -18.62 2.59
N GLU A 142 4.80 -19.04 1.46
CA GLU A 142 6.25 -19.05 1.23
C GLU A 142 6.78 -17.74 0.63
N THR A 143 5.87 -16.84 0.21
CA THR A 143 6.23 -15.54 -0.39
C THR A 143 5.15 -14.49 -0.17
N ILE A 144 5.55 -13.23 0.00
CA ILE A 144 4.65 -12.07 0.02
C ILE A 144 4.57 -11.47 -1.39
N TRP A 145 5.71 -11.23 -2.04
CA TRP A 145 5.78 -10.44 -3.27
C TRP A 145 6.10 -11.26 -4.53
N GLY A 146 6.26 -12.57 -4.42
CA GLY A 146 6.56 -13.51 -5.51
C GLY A 146 5.35 -13.95 -6.34
N TRP A 147 4.20 -13.29 -6.22
CA TRP A 147 2.98 -13.63 -6.95
C TRP A 147 2.89 -12.83 -8.26
N ASP A 148 3.28 -13.47 -9.36
CA ASP A 148 3.19 -12.85 -10.69
C ASP A 148 1.81 -13.01 -11.34
N ALA A 149 1.67 -12.54 -12.59
CA ALA A 149 0.42 -12.61 -13.35
C ALA A 149 -0.03 -14.06 -13.67
N GLN A 150 0.85 -15.06 -13.55
CA GLN A 150 0.53 -16.47 -13.79
C GLN A 150 0.21 -17.22 -12.49
N SER A 151 0.47 -16.61 -11.33
CA SER A 151 0.23 -17.20 -10.02
C SER A 151 -1.25 -17.53 -9.75
N GLY A 152 -2.18 -16.86 -10.45
CA GLY A 152 -3.62 -17.05 -10.29
C GLY A 152 -4.17 -16.51 -8.96
N ILE A 153 -3.43 -15.65 -8.26
CA ILE A 153 -3.93 -14.93 -7.09
C ILE A 153 -5.07 -13.98 -7.49
N LEU A 154 -6.10 -13.94 -6.68
CA LEU A 154 -7.29 -13.11 -6.88
C LEU A 154 -7.40 -12.09 -5.74
N PRO A 155 -8.00 -10.91 -5.98
CA PRO A 155 -8.35 -9.99 -4.90
C PRO A 155 -9.14 -10.69 -3.80
N CYS A 156 -8.80 -10.41 -2.54
CA CYS A 156 -9.53 -10.92 -1.38
C CYS A 156 -10.98 -10.41 -1.38
N ARG A 157 -11.92 -11.22 -0.87
CA ARG A 157 -13.37 -10.98 -0.89
C ARG A 157 -13.95 -10.77 0.51
#